data_AF-A0A235A5C6-F1
#
_entry.id   AF-A0A235A5C6-F1
#
_cell.length_a   1.000
_cell.length_b   1.000
_cell.length_c   1.000
_cell.angle_alpha   90.00
_cell.angle_beta   90.00
_cell.angle_gamma   90.00
#
_symmetry.space_group_name_H-M   'P 1'
#
loop_
_entity.id
_entity.type
_entity.pdbx_description
1 polymer ?
#
loop_
_entity_poly.entity_id
_entity_poly.type
_entity_poly.pdbx_seq_one_letter_code
_entity_poly.pdbx_strand_id
1 'polypeptide(L)' 'MMNAQTRSTALWVAYGAGGVAGMIRHRGDEYIVTMAGADAELGTYPTMEIAKNALHAHMPPGADWPTFREH' A
#
# COMPACT_ATOMS: atom_id res chain seq x y z
N MET A 1 34.61 0.28 -4.73
CA MET A 1 33.71 -0.83 -5.11
C MET A 1 32.38 -0.57 -4.40
N MET A 2 31.26 -0.73 -5.12
CA MET A 2 29.98 -0.05 -4.91
C MET A 2 29.31 -0.24 -3.55
N ASN A 3 28.94 0.87 -2.90
CA ASN A 3 28.00 0.89 -1.80
C ASN A 3 26.61 0.77 -2.40
N ALA A 4 25.97 -0.40 -2.30
CA ALA A 4 24.58 -0.56 -2.67
C ALA A 4 23.75 0.41 -1.83
N GLN A 5 23.33 1.53 -2.40
CA GLN A 5 22.27 2.35 -1.85
C GLN A 5 21.04 1.44 -1.83
N THR A 6 20.79 0.81 -0.68
CA THR A 6 19.51 0.22 -0.36
C THR A 6 18.51 1.36 -0.46
N ARG A 7 17.89 1.54 -1.64
CA ARG A 7 16.71 2.39 -1.78
C ARG A 7 15.66 1.72 -0.92
N SER A 8 15.54 2.20 0.32
CA SER A 8 14.63 1.69 1.34
C SER A 8 13.24 1.67 0.72
N THR A 9 12.83 0.49 0.25
CA THR A 9 11.53 0.32 -0.40
C THR A 9 10.58 0.15 0.77
N ALA A 10 10.15 1.27 1.35
CA ALA A 10 9.26 1.23 2.49
C ALA A 10 7.94 0.57 2.06
N LEU A 11 7.51 -0.42 2.81
CA LEU A 11 6.31 -1.21 2.55
C LEU A 11 5.34 -0.98 3.71
N TRP A 12 4.12 -0.55 3.39
CA TRP A 12 3.04 -0.47 4.37
C TRP A 12 1.99 -1.52 4.02
N VAL A 13 1.66 -2.38 4.96
CA VAL A 13 0.57 -3.34 4.81
C VAL A 13 -0.68 -2.76 5.46
N ALA A 14 -1.79 -2.75 4.72
CA ALA A 14 -3.08 -2.29 5.18
C ALA A 14 -3.89 -3.48 5.72
N TYR A 15 -4.22 -3.43 7.01
CA TYR A 15 -5.00 -4.45 7.71
C TYR A 15 -6.42 -3.93 7.96
N GLY A 16 -7.43 -4.64 7.46
CA GLY A 16 -8.84 -4.42 7.74
C GLY A 16 -9.45 -5.53 8.63
N ALA A 17 -10.76 -5.44 8.89
CA ALA A 17 -11.47 -6.34 9.80
C ALA A 17 -11.38 -7.84 9.42
N GLY A 18 -11.19 -8.15 8.14
CA GLY A 18 -11.06 -9.52 7.62
C GLY A 18 -9.62 -10.00 7.37
N GLY A 19 -8.61 -9.19 7.68
CA GLY A 19 -7.20 -9.49 7.40
C GLY A 19 -6.52 -8.43 6.54
N VAL A 20 -5.55 -8.83 5.72
CA VAL A 20 -4.84 -7.88 4.84
C VAL A 20 -5.82 -7.40 3.76
N ALA A 21 -6.07 -6.09 3.70
CA ALA A 21 -6.87 -5.46 2.65
C ALA A 21 -6.01 -5.10 1.43
N GLY A 22 -4.74 -4.75 1.66
CA GLY A 22 -3.76 -4.49 0.60
C GLY A 22 -2.40 -4.11 1.17
N MET A 23 -1.49 -3.74 0.28
CA MET A 23 -0.16 -3.24 0.61
C MET A 23 0.18 -2.04 -0.27
N ILE A 24 0.97 -1.13 0.28
CA ILE A 24 1.46 0.07 -0.36
C ILE A 24 2.98 -0.03 -0.39
N ARG A 25 3.58 -0.01 -1.58
CA ARG A 25 5.03 -0.03 -1.78
C ARG A 25 5.49 1.36 -2.21
N HIS A 26 6.47 1.92 -1.52
CA HIS A 26 7.11 3.15 -1.97
C HIS A 26 8.26 2.85 -2.93
N ARG A 27 8.11 3.35 -4.16
CA ARG A 27 9.05 3.21 -5.27
C ARG A 27 9.59 4.59 -5.64
N GLY A 28 10.57 5.05 -4.87
CA GLY A 28 11.28 6.29 -5.16
C GLY A 28 10.48 7.53 -4.79
N ASP A 29 9.60 7.97 -5.70
CA ASP A 29 8.71 9.13 -5.54
C ASP A 29 7.22 8.72 -5.57
N GLU A 30 6.94 7.47 -5.95
CA GLU A 30 5.58 6.98 -6.17
C GLU A 30 5.20 5.90 -5.17
N TYR A 31 3.90 5.82 -4.88
CA TYR A 31 3.28 4.83 -3.99
C TYR A 31 2.43 3.86 -4.81
N ILE A 32 2.90 2.63 -4.93
CA ILE A 32 2.18 1.56 -5.61
C ILE A 32 1.25 0.89 -4.60
N VAL A 33 -0.05 0.85 -4.89
CA VAL A 33 -1.02 0.10 -4.10
C VAL A 33 -1.29 -1.24 -4.77
N THR A 34 -1.29 -2.31 -4.00
CA THR A 34 -1.68 -3.65 -4.43
C THR A 34 -2.73 -4.19 -3.47
N MET A 35 -3.88 -4.61 -3.98
CA MET A 35 -4.93 -5.19 -3.13
C MET A 35 -4.56 -6.62 -2.72
N ALA A 36 -5.00 -7.03 -1.54
CA ALA A 36 -4.81 -8.40 -1.10
C ALA A 36 -5.63 -9.35 -1.97
N GLY A 37 -4.97 -10.37 -2.54
CA GLY A 37 -5.60 -11.31 -3.46
C GLY A 37 -5.70 -10.83 -4.91
N ALA A 38 -5.25 -9.60 -5.21
CA ALA A 38 -5.08 -9.15 -6.59
C ALA A 38 -3.66 -9.50 -7.06
N ASP A 39 -3.57 -10.14 -8.23
CA ASP A 39 -2.29 -10.38 -8.92
C ASP A 39 -1.72 -9.07 -9.51
N ALA A 40 -2.60 -8.09 -9.77
CA ALA A 40 -2.26 -6.79 -10.32
C ALA A 40 -2.23 -5.68 -9.25
N GLU A 41 -1.37 -4.70 -9.50
CA GLU A 41 -1.34 -3.42 -8.78
C GLU A 41 -2.68 -2.70 -8.99
N LEU A 42 -3.27 -2.19 -7.91
CA LEU A 42 -4.47 -1.35 -8.00
C LEU A 42 -4.16 -0.06 -8.77
N GLY A 43 -2.97 0.49 -8.54
CA GLY A 43 -2.48 1.68 -9.21
C GLY A 43 -1.28 2.30 -8.51
N THR A 44 -0.59 3.16 -9.25
CA THR A 44 0.49 4.02 -8.75
C THR A 44 -0.10 5.38 -8.38
N TYR A 45 0.25 5.88 -7.21
CA TYR A 45 -0.21 7.16 -6.69
C TYR A 45 0.98 8.04 -6.32
N PRO A 46 0.90 9.35 -6.58
CA PRO A 46 2.00 10.26 -6.26
C PRO A 46 2.12 10.52 -4.75
N THR A 47 1.07 10.28 -3.97
CA THR A 47 1.10 10.51 -2.52
C THR A 47 0.47 9.36 -1.74
N MET A 48 0.97 9.17 -0.51
CA MET A 48 0.44 8.17 0.41
C MET A 48 -1.03 8.41 0.76
N GLU A 49 -1.49 9.65 0.83
CA GLU A 49 -2.88 9.97 1.15
C GLU A 49 -3.86 9.48 0.08
N ILE A 50 -3.49 9.66 -1.21
CA ILE A 50 -4.31 9.16 -2.33
C ILE A 50 -4.30 7.62 -2.32
N ALA A 51 -3.14 7.00 -2.07
CA ALA A 51 -3.02 5.55 -1.95
C ALA A 51 -3.92 4.99 -0.83
N LYS A 52 -3.95 5.63 0.35
CA LYS A 52 -4.82 5.26 1.47
C LYS A 52 -6.30 5.41 1.12
N ASN A 53 -6.67 6.50 0.46
CA ASN A 53 -8.06 6.75 0.07
C ASN A 53 -8.54 5.76 -1.00
N ALA A 54 -7.70 5.46 -2.01
CA ALA A 54 -8.01 4.47 -3.04
C ALA A 54 -8.20 3.07 -2.45
N LEU A 55 -7.33 2.68 -1.51
CA LEU A 55 -7.47 1.41 -0.80
C LEU A 55 -8.76 1.38 0.02
N HIS A 56 -9.10 2.46 0.72
CA HIS A 56 -10.35 2.56 1.48
C HIS A 56 -11.60 2.51 0.60
N ALA A 57 -11.60 3.22 -0.54
CA ALA A 57 -12.70 3.22 -1.50
C ALA A 57 -12.94 1.84 -2.12
N HIS A 58 -11.92 0.99 -2.19
CA HIS A 58 -12.03 -0.40 -2.67
C HIS A 58 -12.47 -1.41 -1.61
N MET A 59 -12.55 -1.01 -0.33
CA MET A 59 -13.02 -1.90 0.72
C MET A 59 -14.55 -2.06 0.67
N PRO A 60 -15.09 -3.19 1.16
CA PRO A 60 -16.53 -3.39 1.21
C PRO A 60 -17.20 -2.30 2.07
N PRO A 61 -18.40 -1.85 1.68
CA PRO A 61 -19.14 -0.85 2.45
C PRO A 61 -19.39 -1.35 3.86
N GLY A 62 -18.93 -0.59 4.86
CA GLY A 62 -18.95 -0.99 6.27
C GLY A 62 -17.62 -1.52 6.81
N ALA A 63 -16.57 -1.59 5.99
CA ALA A 63 -15.22 -1.86 6.48
C ALA A 63 -14.66 -0.66 7.25
N ASP A 64 -14.17 -0.90 8.46
CA ASP A 64 -13.42 0.08 9.24
C ASP A 64 -12.17 0.56 8.52
N TRP A 65 -11.72 1.77 8.87
CA TRP A 65 -10.51 2.35 8.31
C TRP A 65 -9.32 1.41 8.53
N PRO A 66 -8.55 1.07 7.47
CA PRO A 66 -7.52 0.06 7.60
C PRO A 66 -6.34 0.62 8.38
N THR A 67 -5.72 -0.23 9.20
CA THR A 67 -4.49 0.13 9.90
C THR A 67 -3.32 -0.10 8.96
N PHE A 68 -2.54 0.94 8.71
CA PHE A 68 -1.32 0.85 7.91
C PHE A 68 -0.14 0.56 8.82
N ARG A 69 0.55 -0.56 8.60
CA ARG A 69 1.73 -0.94 9.37
C ARG A 69 2.94 -1.07 8.45
N GLU A 70 4.00 -0.34 8.77
CA GLU A 70 5.28 -0.40 8.06
C GLU A 70 6.00 -1.72 8.39
N HIS A 71 6.61 -2.34 7.37
CA HIS A 71 7.40 -3.57 7.47
C HIS A 71 8.77 -3.42 6.80
#